data_AF-A0A9X0WMH7-F1
#
_entry.id   AF-A0A9X0WMH7-F1
#
_cell.length_a   1.000
_cell.length_b   1.000
_cell.length_c   1.000
_cell.angle_alpha   90.00
_cell.angle_beta   90.00
_cell.angle_gamma   90.00
#
_symmetry.space_group_name_H-M   'P 1'
#
loop_
_entity.id
_entity.type
_entity.pdbx_description
1 polymer ?
#
loop_
_entity_poly.entity_id
_entity_poly.type
_entity_poly.pdbx_seq_one_letter_code
_entity_poly.pdbx_strand_id
1 'polypeptide(L)'
;MDQFKNVHGLLRHRRADLTDDERRLLNRLFVHSPQIKDAHDTCEARTMIDERPLSTGEGKRQIRRWMRQVSNRGIRCFDRFLGTLRTHFAEITHYFVNRQTSGFVEGLNNQLKVLKRRCYGITNLAHLYQRVCLDLNGYARFGVEPI
;
A
#
# COMPACT_ATOMS: atom_id res chain seq x y z
N MET A 1 12.32 -11.48 28.37
CA MET A 1 11.08 -11.15 27.63
C MET A 1 11.40 -10.31 26.38
N ASP A 2 12.09 -10.85 25.38
CA ASP A 2 12.40 -10.07 24.14
C ASP A 2 12.47 -10.96 22.86
N GLN A 3 11.80 -12.11 22.87
CA GLN A 3 11.98 -13.15 21.84
C GLN A 3 11.45 -12.75 20.45
N PHE A 4 10.53 -11.79 20.38
CA PHE A 4 9.90 -11.30 19.14
C PHE A 4 9.94 -9.77 19.02
N LYS A 5 11.01 -9.13 19.52
CA LYS A 5 11.18 -7.69 19.36
C LYS A 5 11.12 -7.31 17.87
N ASN A 6 10.37 -6.25 17.55
CA ASN A 6 10.24 -5.70 16.19
C ASN A 6 9.68 -6.64 15.11
N VAL A 7 9.17 -7.83 15.47
CA VAL A 7 8.65 -8.82 14.49
C VAL A 7 7.50 -8.27 13.65
N HIS A 8 6.70 -7.35 14.20
CA HIS A 8 5.61 -6.71 13.49
C HIS A 8 6.09 -5.87 12.28
N GLY A 9 7.30 -5.30 12.37
CA GLY A 9 7.96 -4.67 11.22
C GLY A 9 8.22 -5.71 10.14
N LEU A 10 8.90 -6.79 10.51
CA LEU A 10 9.35 -7.87 9.61
C LEU A 10 8.22 -8.54 8.84
N LEU A 11 7.03 -8.67 9.43
CA LEU A 11 5.84 -9.21 8.74
C LEU A 11 5.39 -8.40 7.52
N ARG A 12 5.90 -7.17 7.34
CA ARG A 12 5.59 -6.29 6.21
C ARG A 12 6.70 -6.25 5.15
N HIS A 13 7.86 -6.84 5.42
CA HIS A 13 8.94 -6.94 4.45
C HIS A 13 8.68 -8.09 3.49
N ARG A 14 9.09 -7.94 2.23
CA ARG A 14 9.05 -9.06 1.28
C ARG A 14 10.03 -10.12 1.73
N ARG A 15 9.71 -11.40 1.52
CA ARG A 15 10.60 -12.51 1.91
C ARG A 15 12.00 -12.45 1.29
N ALA A 16 12.10 -11.86 0.09
CA ALA A 16 13.34 -11.65 -0.63
C ALA A 16 14.24 -10.59 0.03
N ASP A 17 13.66 -9.65 0.76
CA ASP A 17 14.36 -8.52 1.38
C ASP A 17 14.81 -8.82 2.82
N LEU A 18 14.48 -10.01 3.35
CA LEU A 18 14.84 -10.43 4.70
C LEU A 18 16.26 -10.99 4.78
N THR A 19 17.00 -10.57 5.80
CA THR A 19 18.25 -11.22 6.22
C THR A 19 17.98 -12.62 6.77
N ASP A 20 19.02 -13.44 6.87
CA ASP A 20 18.89 -14.80 7.41
C ASP A 20 18.44 -14.81 8.88
N ASP A 21 18.87 -13.84 9.68
CA ASP A 21 18.44 -13.71 11.08
C ASP A 21 16.96 -13.32 11.20
N GLU A 22 16.50 -12.38 10.38
CA GLU A 22 15.09 -11.99 10.34
C GLU A 22 14.20 -13.14 9.86
N ARG A 23 14.66 -13.89 8.87
CA ARG A 23 13.98 -15.10 8.38
C ARG A 23 13.88 -16.16 9.47
N ARG A 24 14.97 -16.42 10.21
CA ARG A 24 14.96 -17.33 11.38
C ARG A 24 13.99 -16.86 12.45
N LEU A 25 13.95 -15.57 12.73
CA LEU A 25 13.03 -14.98 13.71
C LEU A 25 11.56 -15.15 13.29
N LEU A 26 11.22 -14.84 12.03
CA LEU A 26 9.86 -15.04 11.51
C LEU A 26 9.47 -16.52 11.49
N ASN A 27 10.38 -17.42 11.11
CA ASN A 27 10.09 -18.86 11.14
C ASN A 27 9.76 -19.35 12.55
N ARG A 28 10.49 -18.87 13.58
CA ARG A 28 10.12 -19.17 14.98
C ARG A 28 8.73 -18.65 15.31
N LEU A 29 8.41 -17.42 14.93
CA LEU A 29 7.07 -16.85 15.15
C LEU A 29 5.98 -17.72 14.50
N PHE A 30 6.21 -18.16 13.26
CA PHE A 30 5.26 -18.98 12.51
C PHE A 30 5.05 -20.37 13.12
N VAL A 31 6.06 -20.93 13.78
CA VAL A 31 5.91 -22.16 14.57
C VAL A 31 4.97 -21.94 15.76
N HIS A 32 5.08 -20.80 16.44
CA HIS A 32 4.21 -20.48 17.57
C HIS A 32 2.81 -20.01 17.16
N SER A 33 2.66 -19.43 15.97
CA SER A 33 1.38 -18.96 15.45
C SER A 33 1.20 -19.30 13.96
N PRO A 34 0.65 -20.49 13.66
CA PRO A 34 0.31 -20.89 12.30
C PRO A 34 -0.69 -19.92 11.64
N GLN A 35 -1.58 -19.31 12.41
CA GLN A 35 -2.56 -18.34 11.89
C GLN A 35 -1.88 -17.09 11.32
N ILE A 36 -0.84 -16.58 12.00
CA ILE A 36 -0.04 -15.45 11.49
C ILE A 36 0.70 -15.86 10.22
N LYS A 37 1.24 -17.09 10.18
CA LYS A 37 1.90 -17.62 8.99
C LYS A 37 0.94 -17.66 7.79
N ASP A 38 -0.27 -18.18 7.98
CA ASP A 38 -1.27 -18.28 6.92
C ASP A 38 -1.71 -16.89 6.42
N ALA A 39 -1.88 -15.94 7.33
CA ALA A 39 -2.19 -14.56 6.96
C ALA A 39 -1.03 -13.91 6.17
N HIS A 40 0.20 -14.09 6.63
CA HIS A 40 1.39 -13.60 5.94
C HIS A 40 1.55 -14.22 4.55
N ASP A 41 1.43 -15.54 4.42
CA ASP A 41 1.49 -16.24 3.12
C ASP A 41 0.40 -15.76 2.17
N THR A 42 -0.78 -15.43 2.71
CA THR A 42 -1.90 -14.88 1.94
C THR A 42 -1.58 -13.49 1.39
N CYS A 43 -0.95 -12.62 2.20
CA CYS A 43 -0.47 -11.31 1.76
C CYS A 43 0.61 -11.44 0.67
N GLU A 44 1.61 -12.29 0.87
CA GLU A 44 2.67 -12.54 -0.13
C GLU A 44 2.08 -13.05 -1.46
N ALA A 45 1.12 -13.96 -1.39
CA ALA A 45 0.42 -14.46 -2.58
C ALA A 45 -0.33 -13.35 -3.35
N ARG A 46 -0.86 -12.35 -2.64
CA ARG A 46 -1.50 -11.18 -3.26
C ARG A 46 -0.47 -10.33 -3.99
N THR A 47 0.65 -10.01 -3.33
CA THR A 47 1.75 -9.22 -3.89
C THR A 47 2.31 -9.88 -5.14
N MET A 48 2.53 -11.20 -5.12
CA MET A 48 3.01 -11.94 -6.29
C MET A 48 2.07 -11.88 -7.49
N ILE A 49 0.76 -11.71 -7.30
CA ILE A 49 -0.18 -11.52 -8.41
C ILE A 49 0.03 -10.13 -9.03
N ASP A 50 0.21 -9.11 -8.20
CA ASP A 50 0.37 -7.73 -8.63
C ASP A 50 1.75 -7.49 -9.29
N GLU A 51 2.79 -8.24 -8.95
CA GLU A 51 4.12 -8.12 -9.58
C GLU A 51 4.23 -8.84 -10.94
N ARG A 52 3.38 -9.82 -11.24
CA ARG A 52 3.44 -10.57 -12.50
C ARG A 52 2.96 -9.75 -13.70
N PRO A 53 3.60 -9.82 -14.88
CA PRO A 53 3.16 -9.09 -16.08
C PRO A 53 1.89 -9.74 -16.68
N LEU A 54 0.76 -9.52 -16.01
CA LEU A 54 -0.56 -10.04 -16.37
C LEU A 54 -1.34 -9.00 -17.15
N SER A 55 -2.11 -9.44 -18.15
CA SER A 55 -3.18 -8.63 -18.72
C SER A 55 -4.27 -8.35 -17.67
N THR A 56 -5.11 -7.34 -17.93
CA THR A 56 -6.25 -7.04 -17.03
C THR A 56 -7.19 -8.23 -16.84
N GLY A 57 -7.43 -9.03 -17.90
CA GLY A 57 -8.25 -10.23 -17.82
C GLY A 57 -7.63 -11.31 -16.93
N GLU A 58 -6.32 -11.54 -17.05
CA GLU A 58 -5.58 -12.50 -16.22
C GLU A 58 -5.50 -12.04 -14.77
N GLY A 59 -5.19 -10.76 -14.52
CA GLY A 59 -5.17 -10.17 -13.19
C GLY A 59 -6.52 -10.34 -12.48
N LYS A 60 -7.64 -10.02 -13.16
CA LYS A 60 -8.99 -10.26 -12.64
C LYS A 60 -9.22 -11.73 -12.26
N ARG A 61 -8.83 -12.67 -13.11
CA ARG A 61 -8.97 -14.12 -12.83
C ARG A 61 -8.14 -14.55 -11.63
N GLN A 62 -6.90 -14.10 -11.54
CA GLN A 62 -5.99 -14.47 -10.46
C GLN A 62 -6.43 -13.87 -9.11
N ILE A 63 -6.90 -12.62 -9.08
CA ILE A 63 -7.44 -12.03 -7.86
C ILE A 63 -8.69 -12.77 -7.40
N ARG A 64 -9.62 -13.10 -8.29
CA ARG A 64 -10.81 -13.91 -7.92
C ARG A 64 -10.44 -15.30 -7.41
N ARG A 65 -9.43 -15.94 -8.01
CA ARG A 65 -8.90 -17.22 -7.53
C ARG A 65 -8.32 -17.07 -6.12
N TRP A 66 -7.51 -16.04 -5.90
CA TRP A 66 -6.95 -15.72 -4.58
C TRP A 66 -8.04 -15.47 -3.55
N MET A 67 -9.04 -14.63 -3.83
CA MET A 67 -10.17 -14.36 -2.91
C MET A 67 -10.90 -15.64 -2.49
N ARG A 68 -11.14 -16.56 -3.44
CA ARG A 68 -11.74 -17.88 -3.14
C ARG A 68 -10.83 -18.72 -2.24
N GLN A 69 -9.52 -18.73 -2.49
CA GLN A 69 -8.56 -19.44 -1.65
C GLN A 69 -8.54 -18.90 -0.22
N VAL A 70 -8.54 -17.56 -0.04
CA VAL A 70 -8.60 -16.94 1.29
C VAL A 70 -9.88 -17.31 2.02
N SER A 71 -11.02 -17.23 1.33
CA SER A 71 -12.34 -17.56 1.90
C SER A 71 -12.41 -19.03 2.31
N ASN A 72 -11.92 -19.95 1.47
CA ASN A 72 -11.94 -21.39 1.75
C ASN A 72 -10.99 -21.79 2.89
N ARG A 73 -9.93 -21.04 3.13
CA ARG A 73 -9.02 -21.25 4.27
C ARG A 73 -9.62 -20.79 5.61
N GLY A 74 -10.76 -20.10 5.60
CA GLY A 74 -11.41 -19.64 6.83
C GLY A 74 -10.67 -18.53 7.57
N ILE A 75 -9.76 -17.80 6.90
CA ILE A 75 -8.94 -16.75 7.52
C ILE A 75 -9.78 -15.46 7.66
N ARG A 76 -10.54 -15.36 8.75
CA ARG A 76 -11.52 -14.29 8.97
C ARG A 76 -10.93 -12.87 9.07
N CYS A 77 -9.62 -12.72 9.32
CA CYS A 77 -9.00 -11.39 9.37
C CYS A 77 -9.06 -10.65 8.02
N PHE A 78 -9.29 -11.36 6.92
CA PHE A 78 -9.44 -10.74 5.59
C PHE A 78 -10.89 -10.42 5.22
N ASP A 79 -11.90 -10.80 5.99
CA ASP A 79 -13.32 -10.68 5.56
C ASP A 79 -13.68 -9.23 5.18
N ARG A 80 -13.29 -8.26 6.01
CA ARG A 80 -13.49 -6.84 5.72
C ARG A 80 -12.74 -6.40 4.46
N PHE A 81 -11.49 -6.85 4.29
CA PHE A 81 -10.68 -6.54 3.13
C PHE A 81 -11.28 -7.14 1.84
N LEU A 82 -11.73 -8.39 1.89
CA LEU A 82 -12.40 -9.06 0.77
C LEU A 82 -13.70 -8.34 0.39
N GLY A 83 -14.43 -7.82 1.37
CA GLY A 83 -15.57 -6.93 1.16
C GLY A 83 -15.18 -5.69 0.35
N THR A 84 -14.19 -4.93 0.81
CA THR A 84 -13.67 -3.74 0.11
C THR A 84 -13.16 -4.07 -1.30
N LEU A 85 -12.39 -5.15 -1.43
CA LEU A 85 -11.84 -5.62 -2.71
C LEU A 85 -12.93 -6.00 -3.70
N ARG A 86 -14.05 -6.56 -3.23
CA ARG A 86 -15.22 -6.85 -4.06
C ARG A 86 -15.92 -5.57 -4.50
N THR A 87 -16.12 -4.62 -3.58
CA THR A 87 -16.78 -3.35 -3.87
C THR A 87 -16.02 -2.54 -4.93
N HIS A 88 -14.69 -2.49 -4.83
CA HIS A 88 -13.83 -1.70 -5.73
C HIS A 88 -13.07 -2.57 -6.73
N PHE A 89 -13.62 -3.73 -7.09
CA PHE A 89 -12.89 -4.72 -7.88
C PHE A 89 -12.49 -4.19 -9.26
N ALA A 90 -13.35 -3.39 -9.89
CA ALA A 90 -13.09 -2.84 -11.22
C ALA A 90 -11.93 -1.84 -11.18
N GLU A 91 -11.92 -0.94 -10.21
CA GLU A 91 -10.92 0.10 -10.00
C GLU A 91 -9.58 -0.51 -9.61
N ILE A 92 -9.58 -1.47 -8.68
CA ILE A 92 -8.36 -2.16 -8.25
C ILE A 92 -7.74 -2.93 -9.42
N THR A 93 -8.56 -3.60 -10.25
CA THR A 93 -8.04 -4.36 -11.39
C THR A 93 -7.64 -3.48 -12.57
N HIS A 94 -8.02 -2.19 -12.58
CA HIS A 94 -7.49 -1.21 -13.53
C HIS A 94 -5.98 -1.01 -13.37
N TYR A 95 -5.42 -1.36 -12.20
CA TYR A 95 -3.98 -1.41 -11.98
C TYR A 95 -3.23 -2.17 -13.11
N PHE A 96 -3.81 -3.26 -13.64
CA PHE A 96 -3.17 -4.05 -14.70
C PHE A 96 -3.18 -3.40 -16.09
N VAL A 97 -3.78 -2.22 -16.27
CA VAL A 97 -3.73 -1.48 -17.54
C VAL A 97 -2.39 -0.74 -17.66
N ASN A 98 -2.10 0.14 -16.70
CA ASN A 98 -0.93 1.03 -16.74
C ASN A 98 0.06 0.81 -15.59
N ARG A 99 -0.27 -0.04 -14.62
CA ARG A 99 0.57 -0.37 -13.44
C ARG A 99 1.08 0.85 -12.69
N GLN A 100 0.27 1.92 -12.68
CA GLN A 100 0.56 3.16 -11.99
C GLN A 100 0.70 2.89 -10.49
N THR A 101 1.75 3.44 -9.88
CA THR A 101 1.95 3.36 -8.43
C THR A 101 1.25 4.53 -7.75
N SER A 102 0.96 4.40 -6.45
CA SER A 102 0.44 5.49 -5.63
C SER A 102 1.47 6.59 -5.36
N GLY A 103 2.73 6.44 -5.81
CA GLY A 103 3.85 7.32 -5.45
C GLY A 103 3.62 8.80 -5.77
N PHE A 104 3.04 9.10 -6.94
CA PHE A 104 2.68 10.49 -7.28
C PHE A 104 1.62 11.06 -6.32
N VAL A 105 0.55 10.30 -6.08
CA VAL A 105 -0.55 10.69 -5.20
C VAL A 105 -0.07 10.86 -3.75
N GLU A 106 0.82 9.97 -3.28
CA GLU A 106 1.45 10.06 -1.96
C GLU A 106 2.36 11.29 -1.83
N GLY A 107 3.17 11.56 -2.85
CA GLY A 107 4.01 12.75 -2.93
C GLY A 107 3.16 14.03 -2.82
N LEU A 108 2.12 14.13 -3.65
CA LEU A 108 1.18 15.24 -3.62
C LEU A 108 0.50 15.39 -2.25
N ASN A 109 0.00 14.28 -1.68
CA ASN A 109 -0.62 14.29 -0.35
C ASN A 109 0.34 14.77 0.74
N ASN A 110 1.62 14.38 0.67
CA ASN A 110 2.64 14.84 1.62
C ASN A 110 2.95 16.32 1.46
N GLN A 111 3.06 16.83 0.22
CA GLN A 111 3.21 18.26 -0.03
C GLN A 111 2.03 19.06 0.53
N LEU A 112 0.79 18.60 0.29
CA LEU A 112 -0.42 19.23 0.83
C LEU A 112 -0.46 19.21 2.35
N LYS A 113 -0.01 18.12 3.00
CA LYS A 113 0.10 18.04 4.46
C LYS A 113 1.11 19.05 5.01
N VAL A 114 2.28 19.19 4.37
CA VAL A 114 3.29 20.19 4.76
C VAL A 114 2.72 21.60 4.62
N LEU A 115 2.03 21.88 3.52
CA LEU A 115 1.39 23.17 3.29
C LEU A 115 0.33 23.47 4.36
N LYS A 116 -0.55 22.51 4.67
CA LYS A 116 -1.54 22.67 5.75
C LYS A 116 -0.89 23.01 7.09
N ARG A 117 0.27 22.42 7.42
CA ARG A 117 1.02 22.76 8.64
C ARG A 117 1.59 24.18 8.62
N ARG A 118 2.12 24.63 7.47
CA ARG A 118 2.64 26.00 7.29
C ARG A 118 1.52 27.05 7.30
N CYS A 119 0.34 26.69 6.84
CA CYS A 119 -0.85 27.53 6.77
C CYS A 119 -1.77 27.40 8.00
N TYR A 120 -1.24 26.92 9.12
CA TYR A 120 -2.00 26.83 10.35
C TYR A 120 -2.58 28.21 10.72
N GLY A 121 -3.88 28.25 11.04
CA GLY A 121 -4.61 29.50 11.33
C GLY A 121 -5.32 30.14 10.12
N ILE A 122 -5.10 29.66 8.89
CA ILE A 122 -5.93 30.08 7.75
C ILE A 122 -7.28 29.37 7.84
N THR A 123 -8.32 30.11 8.19
CA THR A 123 -9.70 29.61 8.29
C THR A 123 -10.48 29.76 6.99
N ASN A 124 -10.06 30.70 6.13
CA ASN A 124 -10.67 30.91 4.81
C ASN A 124 -10.19 29.86 3.81
N LEU A 125 -11.12 29.00 3.38
CA LEU A 125 -10.83 27.91 2.46
C LEU A 125 -10.32 28.39 1.08
N ALA A 126 -10.83 29.51 0.58
CA ALA A 126 -10.39 30.08 -0.70
C ALA A 126 -8.91 30.48 -0.64
N HIS A 127 -8.48 31.11 0.46
CA HIS A 127 -7.07 31.47 0.67
C HIS A 127 -6.17 30.24 0.80
N LEU A 128 -6.66 29.17 1.45
CA LEU A 128 -5.94 27.90 1.50
C LEU A 128 -5.75 27.29 0.11
N TYR A 129 -6.79 27.29 -0.74
CA TYR A 129 -6.69 26.80 -2.12
C TYR A 129 -5.77 27.65 -2.99
N GLN A 130 -5.81 28.99 -2.86
CA GLN A 130 -4.86 29.87 -3.54
C GLN A 130 -3.43 29.51 -3.15
N ARG A 131 -3.18 29.27 -1.85
CA ARG A 131 -1.84 28.89 -1.38
C ARG A 131 -1.41 27.53 -1.91
N VAL A 132 -2.31 26.54 -1.94
CA VAL A 132 -2.05 25.24 -2.58
C VAL A 132 -1.68 25.41 -4.06
N CYS A 133 -2.42 26.23 -4.81
CA CYS A 133 -2.15 26.48 -6.21
C CYS A 133 -0.77 27.11 -6.42
N LEU A 134 -0.41 28.10 -5.60
CA LEU A 134 0.89 28.77 -5.64
C LEU A 134 2.06 27.86 -5.25
N ASP A 135 1.93 27.02 -4.22
CA ASP A 135 3.02 26.10 -3.85
C ASP A 135 3.21 24.99 -4.91
N LEU A 136 2.13 24.52 -5.56
CA LEU A 136 2.21 23.47 -6.58
C LEU A 136 2.66 23.98 -7.96
N ASN A 137 2.26 25.20 -8.34
CA ASN A 137 2.46 25.73 -9.70
C ASN A 137 3.24 27.04 -9.75
N GLY A 138 3.53 27.66 -8.61
CA GLY A 138 4.08 29.01 -8.55
C GLY A 138 5.46 29.12 -9.18
N TYR A 139 6.32 28.12 -9.00
CA TYR A 139 7.64 28.10 -9.64
C TYR A 139 7.52 27.98 -11.17
N ALA A 140 6.62 27.13 -11.67
CA ALA A 140 6.39 27.03 -13.12
C ALA A 140 5.75 28.29 -13.73
N ARG A 141 4.97 29.04 -12.95
CA ARG A 141 4.25 30.24 -13.42
C ARG A 141 5.02 31.55 -13.23
N PHE A 142 5.87 31.61 -12.23
CA PHE A 142 6.51 32.85 -11.76
C PHE A 142 7.99 32.66 -11.41
N GLY A 143 8.55 31.47 -11.63
CA GLY A 143 9.98 31.22 -11.45
C GLY A 143 10.77 32.07 -12.44
N VAL A 144 11.76 32.80 -11.92
CA VAL A 144 12.75 33.51 -12.73
C VAL A 144 13.82 32.49 -13.11
N GLU A 145 14.26 32.46 -14.37
CA GLU A 145 15.38 31.59 -14.77
C GLU A 145 16.63 31.94 -13.94
N PRO A 146 17.39 30.93 -13.48
CA PRO A 146 18.62 31.18 -12.75
C PRO A 146 19.62 31.89 -13.66
N ILE A 147 20.20 32.98 -13.14
CA ILE A 147 21.31 33.74 -13.75
C ILE A 147 22.59 32.91 -13.72
#